data_AF-A0A7I8ELZ5-F1
#
_entry.id   AF-A0A7I8ELZ5-F1
#
_cell.length_a   1.000
_cell.length_b   1.000
_cell.length_c   1.000
_cell.angle_alpha   90.00
_cell.angle_beta   90.00
_cell.angle_gamma   90.00
#
_symmetry.space_group_name_H-M   'P 1'
#
loop_
_entity.id
_entity.type
_entity.pdbx_description
1 polymer ?
#
loop_
_entity_poly.entity_id
_entity_poly.type
_entity_poly.pdbx_seq_one_letter_code
_entity_poly.pdbx_strand_id
1 'polypeptide(L)'
;MTNIPSDQHITYQLQYRKCGKPSCSTCKAGQGHGPYWYAYWREGSRLRSGYIGKVHPNAQKQAEAEAARATAKLLTKEYAAASAAH
;
A
#
# COMPACT_ATOMS: atom_id res chain seq x y z
N MET A 1 5.75 12.43 2.03
CA MET A 1 5.78 11.09 1.41
C MET A 1 6.38 11.21 0.02
N THR A 2 7.02 10.14 -0.50
CA THR A 2 7.57 10.17 -1.86
C THR A 2 6.41 10.23 -2.87
N ASN A 3 6.46 11.17 -3.82
CA ASN A 3 5.51 11.18 -4.93
C ASN A 3 5.94 10.11 -5.94
N ILE A 4 5.15 9.03 -6.05
CA ILE A 4 5.41 7.92 -6.97
C ILE A 4 4.57 8.21 -8.23
N PRO A 5 5.18 8.25 -9.42
CA PRO A 5 4.45 8.55 -10.64
C PRO A 5 3.46 7.42 -10.97
N SER A 6 2.24 7.79 -11.40
CA SER A 6 1.20 6.83 -11.77
C SER A 6 1.25 6.40 -13.24
N ASP A 7 1.94 7.17 -14.09
CA ASP A 7 2.03 6.97 -15.55
C ASP A 7 3.25 6.15 -15.98
N GLN A 8 4.06 5.67 -15.04
CA GLN A 8 5.29 4.94 -15.33
C GLN A 8 5.21 3.48 -14.88
N HIS A 9 6.09 2.65 -15.43
CA HIS A 9 6.28 1.29 -14.93
C HIS A 9 6.95 1.33 -13.55
N ILE A 10 6.21 0.89 -12.53
CA ILE A 10 6.67 0.83 -11.14
C ILE A 10 6.89 -0.62 -10.74
N THR A 11 8.10 -0.92 -10.26
CA THR A 11 8.40 -2.19 -9.60
C THR A 11 8.30 -2.01 -8.10
N TYR A 12 7.58 -2.91 -7.43
CA TYR A 12 7.46 -2.92 -5.97
C TYR A 12 8.32 -4.03 -5.37
N GLN A 13 9.06 -3.72 -4.31
CA GLN A 13 9.85 -4.72 -3.59
C GLN A 13 9.82 -4.51 -2.07
N LEU A 14 9.82 -5.63 -1.35
CA LEU A 14 9.95 -5.68 0.10
C LEU A 14 11.41 -5.53 0.53
N GLN A 15 11.67 -4.67 1.51
CA GLN A 15 13.01 -4.39 2.01
C GLN A 15 13.05 -4.18 3.52
N TYR A 16 14.09 -4.73 4.15
CA TYR A 16 14.46 -4.43 5.52
C TYR A 16 15.41 -3.23 5.58
N ARG A 17 15.32 -2.43 6.66
CA ARG A 17 16.14 -1.24 6.86
C ARG A 17 16.79 -1.24 8.24
N LYS A 18 18.09 -0.95 8.28
CA LYS A 18 18.81 -0.72 9.53
C LYS A 18 18.59 0.73 9.98
N CYS A 19 18.28 0.95 11.26
CA CYS A 19 18.01 2.29 11.79
C CYS A 19 19.28 3.04 12.24
N GLY A 20 20.45 2.42 12.15
CA GLY A 20 21.74 3.01 12.54
C GLY A 20 21.99 3.15 14.04
N LYS A 21 20.99 2.89 14.89
CA LYS A 21 21.15 3.00 16.36
C LYS A 21 21.98 1.84 16.89
N PRO A 22 23.10 2.09 17.61
CA PRO A 22 23.97 1.05 18.13
C PRO A 22 23.32 0.23 19.25
N SER A 23 22.22 0.68 19.85
CA SER A 23 21.46 -0.06 20.85
C SER A 23 20.27 -0.85 20.28
N CYS A 24 20.02 -0.81 18.97
CA CYS A 24 18.84 -1.45 18.40
C CYS A 24 19.02 -2.98 18.30
N SER A 25 18.33 -3.73 19.18
CA SER A 25 18.34 -5.19 19.19
C SER A 25 17.79 -5.79 17.89
N THR A 26 16.69 -5.27 17.36
CA THR A 26 16.11 -5.70 16.07
C THR A 26 17.12 -5.62 14.92
N CYS A 27 17.93 -4.56 14.88
CA CYS A 27 18.95 -4.38 13.86
C CYS A 27 20.19 -5.24 14.09
N LYS A 28 20.54 -5.56 15.35
CA LYS A 28 21.69 -6.42 15.67
C LYS A 28 21.41 -7.90 15.44
N ALA A 29 20.24 -8.37 15.87
CA ALA A 29 19.91 -9.80 15.90
C ALA A 29 19.31 -10.31 14.57
N GLY A 30 18.83 -9.42 13.69
CA GLY A 30 18.11 -9.82 12.48
C GLY A 30 18.34 -8.90 11.28
N GLN A 31 17.47 -9.02 10.28
CA GLN A 31 17.59 -8.30 9.00
C GLN A 31 17.39 -6.78 9.13
N GLY A 32 16.83 -6.30 10.24
CA GLY A 32 16.50 -4.90 10.47
C GLY A 32 14.99 -4.69 10.57
N HIS A 33 14.55 -3.44 10.50
CA HIS A 33 13.12 -3.11 10.54
C HIS A 33 12.47 -3.39 9.18
N GLY A 34 11.32 -4.03 9.21
CA GLY A 34 10.54 -4.35 8.01
C GLY A 34 10.04 -5.80 8.01
N PRO A 35 9.71 -6.34 6.82
CA PRO A 35 9.96 -5.73 5.52
C PRO A 35 8.97 -4.60 5.22
N TYR A 36 9.43 -3.59 4.49
CA TYR A 36 8.61 -2.50 3.98
C TYR A 36 8.60 -2.49 2.46
N TRP A 37 7.47 -2.08 1.89
CA TRP A 37 7.33 -1.84 0.47
C TRP A 37 8.05 -0.57 0.04
N TYR A 38 8.79 -0.70 -1.05
CA TYR A 38 9.37 0.38 -1.82
C TYR A 38 8.93 0.28 -3.27
N ALA A 39 8.68 1.44 -3.87
CA ALA A 39 8.53 1.60 -5.32
C ALA A 39 9.88 1.89 -5.96
N TYR A 40 10.05 1.44 -7.19
CA TYR A 40 11.18 1.73 -8.06
C TYR A 40 10.70 2.11 -9.46
N TRP A 41 11.25 3.19 -10.00
CA TRP A 41 10.94 3.68 -11.35
C TRP A 41 12.12 4.41 -11.96
N ARG A 42 12.10 4.61 -13.29
CA ARG A 42 13.16 5.34 -13.99
C ARG A 42 12.73 6.77 -14.28
N GLU A 43 13.49 7.73 -13.81
CA GLU A 43 13.37 9.13 -14.21
C GLU A 43 14.53 9.46 -15.16
N GLY A 44 14.27 9.36 -16.47
CA GLY A 44 15.32 9.40 -17.49
C GLY A 44 16.33 8.28 -17.30
N SER A 45 17.62 8.64 -17.13
CA SER A 45 18.70 7.69 -16.87
C SER A 45 18.82 7.24 -15.40
N ARG A 46 18.11 7.89 -14.47
CA ARG A 46 18.27 7.66 -13.03
C ARG A 46 17.21 6.71 -12.50
N LEU A 47 17.62 5.70 -11.72
CA LEU A 47 16.71 4.88 -10.93
C LEU A 47 16.30 5.67 -9.68
N ARG A 48 15.00 5.84 -9.49
CA ARG A 48 14.40 6.44 -8.31
C ARG A 48 13.76 5.36 -7.45
N SER A 49 13.63 5.66 -6.15
CA SER A 49 12.93 4.81 -5.20
C SER A 49 12.07 5.64 -4.27
N GLY A 50 10.99 5.04 -3.77
CA GLY A 50 10.07 5.69 -2.86
C GLY A 50 9.57 4.74 -1.79
N TYR A 51 9.58 5.18 -0.54
CA TYR A 51 9.03 4.42 0.59
C TYR A 51 7.50 4.45 0.57
N ILE A 52 6.88 3.27 0.72
CA ILE A 52 5.42 3.10 0.71
C ILE A 52 4.93 2.79 2.12
N GLY A 53 5.49 1.77 2.77
CA GLY A 53 5.06 1.33 4.10
C GLY A 53 4.87 -0.18 4.20
N LYS A 54 3.92 -0.62 5.03
CA LYS A 54 3.72 -2.05 5.34
C LYS A 54 2.78 -2.77 4.36
N VAL A 55 1.92 -2.04 3.67
CA VAL A 55 0.89 -2.59 2.79
C VAL A 55 1.27 -2.34 1.34
N HIS A 56 1.08 -3.35 0.48
CA HIS A 56 1.32 -3.20 -0.95
C HIS A 56 0.26 -2.28 -1.56
N PRO A 57 0.59 -1.35 -2.48
CA PRO A 57 -0.40 -0.42 -3.05
C PRO A 57 -1.60 -1.11 -3.71
N ASN A 58 -1.38 -2.23 -4.40
CA ASN A 58 -2.49 -2.96 -5.02
C ASN A 58 -3.42 -3.60 -3.98
N ALA A 59 -2.87 -4.08 -2.85
CA ALA A 59 -3.70 -4.65 -1.79
C ALA A 59 -4.56 -3.55 -1.14
N GLN A 60 -4.02 -2.35 -0.97
CA GLN A 60 -4.79 -1.20 -0.48
C GLN A 60 -5.92 -0.83 -1.45
N LYS A 61 -5.63 -0.71 -2.75
CA LYS A 61 -6.64 -0.43 -3.77
C LYS A 61 -7.74 -1.50 -3.84
N GLN A 62 -7.36 -2.77 -3.69
CA GLN A 62 -8.31 -3.88 -3.66
C GLN A 62 -9.23 -3.80 -2.44
N ALA A 63 -8.68 -3.53 -1.25
CA ALA A 63 -9.47 -3.36 -0.03
C ALA A 63 -10.43 -2.15 -0.14
N GLU A 64 -9.97 -1.03 -0.69
CA GLU A 64 -10.79 0.16 -0.94
C GLU A 64 -11.92 -0.14 -1.93
N ALA A 65 -11.62 -0.84 -3.04
CA ALA A 65 -12.61 -1.22 -4.03
C ALA A 65 -13.62 -2.23 -3.48
N GLU A 66 -13.19 -3.17 -2.64
CA GLU A 66 -14.05 -4.14 -1.99
C GLU A 66 -14.97 -3.47 -0.96
N ALA A 67 -14.43 -2.56 -0.14
CA ALA A 67 -15.22 -1.77 0.78
C ALA A 67 -16.27 -0.92 0.04
N ALA A 68 -15.89 -0.24 -1.04
CA ALA A 68 -16.82 0.52 -1.87
C ALA A 68 -17.93 -0.37 -2.45
N ARG A 69 -17.59 -1.57 -2.93
CA ARG A 69 -18.58 -2.55 -3.42
C ARG A 69 -19.51 -3.04 -2.31
N ALA A 70 -18.99 -3.27 -1.10
CA ALA A 70 -19.80 -3.69 0.05
C ALA A 70 -20.79 -2.59 0.45
N THR A 71 -20.33 -1.33 0.54
CA THR A 71 -21.19 -0.17 0.79
C THR A 71 -22.28 -0.04 -0.27
N ALA A 72 -21.93 -0.13 -1.56
CA ALA A 72 -22.91 -0.07 -2.65
C ALA A 72 -23.97 -1.18 -2.53
N LYS A 73 -23.57 -2.42 -2.22
CA LYS A 73 -24.51 -3.54 -2.02
C LYS A 73 -25.47 -3.29 -0.85
N LEU A 74 -25.00 -2.71 0.25
CA LEU A 74 -25.84 -2.38 1.41
C LEU A 74 -26.87 -1.32 1.05
N LEU A 75 -26.44 -0.21 0.41
CA LEU A 75 -27.34 0.85 -0.03
C LEU A 75 -28.42 0.33 -0.99
N THR A 76 -28.05 -0.53 -1.95
CA THR A 76 -29.03 -1.15 -2.87
C THR A 76 -30.02 -2.04 -2.11
N LYS A 77 -29.56 -2.81 -1.12
CA LYS A 77 -30.43 -3.69 -0.32
C LYS A 77 -31.41 -2.89 0.53
N GLU A 78 -30.97 -1.81 1.14
CA GLU A 78 -31.82 -0.91 1.93
C GLU A 78 -32.86 -0.20 1.06
N TYR A 79 -32.47 0.31 -0.11
CA TYR A 79 -33.40 0.89 -1.07
C TYR A 79 -34.46 -0.12 -1.54
N ALA A 80 -34.04 -1.34 -1.90
CA ALA A 80 -34.96 -2.39 -2.30
C ALA A 80 -35.96 -2.73 -1.18
N ALA A 81 -35.51 -2.85 0.06
CA ALA A 81 -36.37 -3.10 1.20
C ALA A 81 -37.38 -1.97 1.45
N ALA A 82 -36.97 -0.71 1.32
CA ALA A 82 -37.85 0.45 1.49
C ALA A 82 -38.92 0.56 0.37
N SER A 83 -38.56 0.19 -0.86
CA SER A 83 -39.47 0.22 -2.01
C SER A 83 -40.55 -0.87 -1.99
N ALA A 84 -40.30 -2.01 -1.33
CA ALA A 84 -41.24 -3.12 -1.24
C ALA A 84 -42.30 -2.96 -0.13
N ALA A 85 -42.20 -1.90 0.68
CA ALA A 85 -43.11 -1.61 1.79
C ALA A 85 -44.24 -0.62 1.44
N HIS A 86 -44.35 -0.22 0.17
CA HIS A 86 -45.40 0.63 -0.40
C HIS A 86 -46.16 -0.13 -1.48
#